data_AF-A0A258EGW7-F1
#
_entry.id   AF-A0A258EGW7-F1
#
_cell.length_a   1.000
_cell.length_b   1.000
_cell.length_c   1.000
_cell.angle_alpha   90.00
_cell.angle_beta   90.00
_cell.angle_gamma   90.00
#
_symmetry.space_group_name_H-M   'P 1'
#
loop_
_entity.id
_entity.type
_entity.pdbx_description
1 polymer ?
#
loop_
_entity_poly.entity_id
_entity_poly.type
_entity_poly.pdbx_seq_one_letter_code
_entity_poly.pdbx_strand_id
1 'polypeptide(L)'
;MTLNLYIARRFLGTVGKVFLIFFAILMLVDMIEQLRRFSDARIGLAVAAELSLLSVPETLYRILPLIMVMGAIANFLGLARSSELVVVRASGRSGLHFLMTPLLVSVALGLLAVALFNPLVAATSKAYDDKPNEYRVTDWRPFEISLVDIPADAIGSNNWT
;
A
#
# COMPACT_ATOMS: atom_id res chain seq x y z
N MET A 1 -24.33 -7.47 27.22
CA MET A 1 -23.30 -7.58 26.15
C MET A 1 -23.71 -6.96 24.82
N THR A 2 -24.94 -6.46 24.65
CA THR A 2 -25.44 -5.91 23.37
C THR A 2 -24.81 -4.56 22.99
N LEU A 3 -24.54 -3.68 23.96
CA LEU A 3 -23.97 -2.34 23.71
C LEU A 3 -22.55 -2.41 23.11
N ASN A 4 -21.68 -3.26 23.65
CA ASN A 4 -20.31 -3.41 23.15
C ASN A 4 -20.29 -3.94 21.71
N LEU A 5 -21.17 -4.89 21.39
CA LEU A 5 -21.29 -5.43 20.03
C LEU A 5 -21.78 -4.39 19.02
N TYR A 6 -22.71 -3.53 19.43
CA TYR A 6 -23.19 -2.42 18.62
C TYR A 6 -22.06 -1.41 18.31
N ILE A 7 -21.32 -0.98 19.34
CA ILE A 7 -20.21 -0.05 19.19
C ILE A 7 -19.10 -0.67 18.32
N ALA A 8 -18.79 -1.96 18.53
CA ALA A 8 -17.80 -2.67 17.73
C ALA A 8 -18.18 -2.71 16.24
N ARG A 9 -19.43 -3.09 15.91
CA ARG A 9 -19.93 -3.11 14.51
C ARG A 9 -19.92 -1.72 13.88
N ARG A 10 -20.32 -0.69 14.64
CA ARG A 10 -20.31 0.70 14.16
C ARG A 10 -18.88 1.20 13.90
N PHE A 11 -17.94 0.88 14.79
CA PHE A 11 -16.53 1.20 14.62
C PHE A 11 -15.93 0.49 13.40
N LEU A 12 -16.13 -0.83 13.27
CA LEU A 12 -15.70 -1.62 12.10
C LEU A 12 -16.28 -1.07 10.80
N GLY A 13 -17.57 -0.74 10.77
CA GLY A 13 -18.21 -0.14 9.60
C GLY A 13 -17.64 1.23 9.24
N THR A 14 -17.27 2.03 10.24
CA THR A 14 -16.69 3.36 10.00
C THR A 14 -15.26 3.27 9.50
N VAL A 15 -14.41 2.46 10.16
CA VAL A 15 -13.03 2.21 9.73
C VAL A 15 -13.01 1.59 8.33
N GLY A 16 -13.88 0.61 8.05
CA GLY A 16 -14.00 -0.01 6.72
C GLY A 16 -14.37 0.98 5.61
N LYS A 17 -15.27 1.94 5.88
CA LYS A 17 -15.59 3.02 4.93
C LYS A 17 -14.39 3.92 4.65
N VAL A 18 -13.68 4.35 5.70
CA VAL A 18 -12.48 5.19 5.54
C VAL A 18 -11.42 4.44 4.75
N PHE A 19 -11.16 3.17 5.09
CA PHE A 19 -10.25 2.31 4.36
C PHE A 19 -10.61 2.19 2.87
N LEU A 20 -11.88 1.94 2.56
CA LEU A 20 -12.36 1.81 1.17
C LEU A 20 -12.13 3.09 0.37
N ILE A 21 -12.36 4.26 0.98
CA ILE A 21 -12.12 5.56 0.34
C ILE A 21 -10.64 5.73 -0.01
N PHE A 22 -9.74 5.50 0.94
CA PHE A 22 -8.30 5.58 0.69
C PHE A 22 -7.84 4.55 -0.34
N PHE A 23 -8.31 3.31 -0.25
CA PHE A 23 -8.01 2.27 -1.21
C PHE A 23 -8.42 2.67 -2.62
N ALA A 24 -9.65 3.15 -2.82
CA ALA A 24 -10.15 3.57 -4.13
C ALA A 24 -9.33 4.73 -4.72
N ILE A 25 -8.98 5.72 -3.90
CA ILE A 25 -8.15 6.86 -4.34
C ILE A 25 -6.76 6.38 -4.74
N LEU A 26 -6.10 5.58 -3.90
CA LEU A 26 -4.76 5.07 -4.20
C LEU A 26 -4.75 4.22 -5.47
N MET A 27 -5.73 3.34 -5.63
CA MET A 27 -5.83 2.46 -6.78
C MET A 27 -6.00 3.27 -8.08
N LEU A 28 -6.84 4.30 -8.07
CA LEU A 28 -7.02 5.22 -9.20
C LEU A 28 -5.72 5.98 -9.52
N VAL A 29 -5.09 6.57 -8.52
CA VAL A 29 -3.86 7.36 -8.69
C VAL A 29 -2.73 6.49 -9.23
N ASP A 30 -2.52 5.31 -8.66
CA ASP A 30 -1.45 4.41 -9.09
C ASP A 30 -1.70 3.85 -10.50
N MET A 31 -2.97 3.53 -10.84
CA MET A 31 -3.32 3.13 -12.19
C MET A 31 -3.03 4.23 -13.21
N ILE A 32 -3.34 5.50 -12.90
CA ILE A 32 -3.01 6.64 -13.76
C ILE A 32 -1.49 6.79 -13.90
N GLU A 33 -0.74 6.63 -12.80
CA GLU A 33 0.72 6.72 -12.82
C GLU A 33 1.33 5.65 -13.73
N GLN A 34 0.84 4.41 -13.65
CA GLN A 34 1.31 3.32 -14.50
C GLN A 34 0.99 3.52 -15.97
N LEU A 35 -0.22 3.98 -16.29
CA LEU A 35 -0.59 4.31 -17.67
C LEU A 35 0.29 5.42 -18.24
N ARG A 36 0.65 6.41 -17.42
CA ARG A 36 1.57 7.48 -17.82
C ARG A 36 2.99 6.98 -17.98
N ARG A 37 3.48 6.15 -17.05
CA ARG A 37 4.85 5.62 -17.03
C ARG A 37 5.15 4.71 -18.21
N PHE A 38 4.13 4.00 -18.70
CA PHE A 38 4.26 3.04 -19.78
C PHE A 38 3.47 3.43 -21.03
N SER A 39 3.25 4.74 -21.23
CA SER A 39 2.62 5.26 -22.46
C SER A 39 3.34 4.80 -23.72
N ASP A 40 4.67 4.66 -23.65
CA ASP A 40 5.51 4.29 -24.79
C ASP A 40 5.45 2.78 -25.10
N ALA A 41 5.15 1.96 -24.09
CA ALA A 41 5.03 0.51 -24.21
C ALA A 41 3.61 0.01 -24.57
N ARG A 42 2.66 0.92 -24.81
CA ARG A 42 1.22 0.63 -25.10
C ARG A 42 0.59 -0.36 -24.11
N ILE A 43 0.86 -0.19 -22.81
CA ILE A 43 0.26 -1.05 -21.81
C ILE A 43 -1.24 -0.77 -21.71
N GLY A 44 -2.06 -1.83 -21.84
CA GLY A 44 -3.52 -1.74 -21.75
C GLY A 44 -4.02 -1.51 -20.31
N LEU A 45 -5.23 -0.96 -20.18
CA LEU A 45 -5.88 -0.68 -18.88
C LEU A 45 -5.92 -1.88 -17.92
N ALA A 46 -6.08 -3.10 -18.45
CA ALA A 46 -6.13 -4.32 -17.64
C ALA A 46 -4.78 -4.62 -16.96
N VAL A 47 -3.66 -4.39 -17.65
CA VAL A 47 -2.32 -4.64 -17.13
C VAL A 47 -1.93 -3.58 -16.10
N ALA A 48 -2.32 -2.32 -16.32
CA ALA A 48 -2.18 -1.26 -15.31
C ALA A 48 -3.03 -1.54 -14.05
N ALA A 49 -4.23 -2.11 -14.20
CA ALA A 49 -5.02 -2.51 -13.04
C ALA A 49 -4.34 -3.64 -12.25
N GLU A 50 -3.75 -4.64 -12.93
CA GLU A 50 -3.04 -5.75 -12.27
C GLU A 50 -1.78 -5.28 -11.53
N LEU A 51 -0.95 -4.46 -12.17
CA LEU A 51 0.25 -3.91 -11.57
C LEU A 51 -0.08 -3.00 -10.37
N SER A 52 -1.13 -2.18 -10.47
CA SER A 52 -1.63 -1.34 -9.37
C SER A 52 -2.13 -2.20 -8.21
N LEU A 53 -2.79 -3.32 -8.48
CA LEU A 53 -3.22 -4.25 -7.44
C LEU A 53 -2.05 -4.87 -6.66
N LEU A 54 -0.86 -4.95 -7.26
CA LEU A 54 0.35 -5.44 -6.61
C LEU A 54 1.09 -4.36 -5.80
N SER A 55 1.12 -3.11 -6.26
CA SER A 55 1.83 -2.00 -5.60
C SER A 55 1.01 -1.30 -4.51
N VAL A 56 -0.30 -1.13 -4.72
CA VAL A 56 -1.21 -0.42 -3.81
C VAL A 56 -1.24 -1.03 -2.40
N PRO A 57 -1.23 -2.37 -2.19
CA PRO A 57 -1.22 -2.96 -0.85
C PRO A 57 -0.04 -2.50 0.00
N GLU A 58 1.14 -2.28 -0.57
CA GLU A 58 2.31 -1.78 0.15
C GLU A 58 2.08 -0.35 0.63
N THR A 59 1.62 0.52 -0.28
CA THR A 59 1.33 1.92 0.05
C THR A 59 0.23 2.02 1.09
N LEU A 60 -0.81 1.19 0.96
CA LEU A 60 -1.92 1.10 1.89
C LEU A 60 -1.47 0.66 3.28
N TYR A 61 -0.52 -0.28 3.36
CA TYR A 61 0.07 -0.71 4.62
C TYR A 61 0.86 0.42 5.31
N ARG A 62 1.60 1.23 4.55
CA ARG A 62 2.32 2.39 5.10
C ARG A 62 1.37 3.44 5.70
N ILE A 63 0.19 3.63 5.09
CA ILE A 63 -0.80 4.62 5.55
C ILE A 63 -1.87 4.05 6.49
N LEU A 64 -1.85 2.75 6.81
CA LEU A 64 -2.81 2.12 7.71
C LEU A 64 -2.94 2.84 9.07
N PRO A 65 -1.85 3.29 9.73
CA PRO A 65 -1.95 4.04 10.98
C PRO A 65 -2.80 5.32 10.83
N LEU A 66 -2.66 6.02 9.70
CA LEU A 66 -3.46 7.20 9.40
C LEU A 66 -4.94 6.85 9.19
N ILE A 67 -5.23 5.79 8.44
CA ILE A 67 -6.59 5.28 8.22
C ILE A 67 -7.26 4.94 9.56
N MET A 68 -6.53 4.30 10.48
CA MET A 68 -7.03 3.95 11.81
C MET A 68 -7.38 5.19 12.64
N VAL A 69 -6.50 6.20 12.64
CA VAL A 69 -6.77 7.47 13.34
C VAL A 69 -7.98 8.19 12.75
N MET A 70 -8.04 8.31 11.43
CA MET A 70 -9.17 8.95 10.73
C MET A 70 -10.48 8.20 10.97
N GLY A 71 -10.47 6.87 10.92
CA GLY A 71 -11.62 6.02 11.21
C GLY A 71 -12.10 6.16 12.66
N ALA A 72 -11.18 6.24 13.62
CA ALA A 72 -11.52 6.47 15.01
C ALA A 72 -12.17 7.84 15.21
N ILE A 73 -11.59 8.91 14.66
CA ILE A 73 -12.15 10.27 14.72
C ILE A 73 -13.54 10.29 14.10
N ALA A 74 -13.72 9.72 12.90
CA ALA A 74 -15.02 9.67 12.23
C ALA A 74 -16.06 8.92 13.05
N ASN A 75 -15.68 7.80 13.70
CA ASN A 75 -16.59 7.04 14.57
C ASN A 75 -17.00 7.85 15.81
N PHE A 76 -16.05 8.45 16.53
CA PHE A 76 -16.34 9.26 17.71
C PHE A 76 -17.14 10.51 17.38
N LEU A 77 -16.85 11.16 16.24
CA LEU A 77 -17.63 12.29 15.75
C LEU A 77 -19.08 11.88 15.43
N GLY A 78 -19.26 10.72 14.81
CA GLY A 78 -20.58 10.14 14.54
C GLY A 78 -21.37 9.89 15.83
N LEU A 79 -20.72 9.36 16.87
CA LEU A 79 -21.32 9.10 18.18
C LEU A 79 -21.66 10.38 18.94
N ALA A 80 -20.81 11.41 18.83
CA ALA A 80 -21.03 12.71 19.43
C ALA A 80 -22.23 13.43 18.79
N ARG A 81 -22.35 13.36 17.45
CA ARG A 81 -23.49 13.93 16.71
C ARG A 81 -24.82 13.27 17.04
N SER A 82 -24.83 11.97 17.32
CA SER A 82 -26.05 11.24 17.70
C SER A 82 -26.44 11.40 19.18
N SER A 83 -25.72 12.22 19.97
CA SER A 83 -25.91 12.38 21.42
C SER A 83 -25.78 11.09 22.25
N GLU A 84 -25.50 9.93 21.62
CA GLU A 84 -25.30 8.63 22.28
C GLU A 84 -24.18 8.69 23.32
N LEU A 85 -23.11 9.44 23.02
CA LEU A 85 -21.97 9.64 23.93
C LEU A 85 -22.36 10.47 25.16
N VAL A 86 -23.29 11.42 24.99
CA VAL A 86 -23.82 12.26 26.06
C VAL A 86 -24.79 11.46 26.94
N VAL A 87 -25.66 10.64 26.33
CA VAL A 87 -26.62 9.77 27.04
C VAL A 87 -25.91 8.72 27.89
N VAL A 88 -24.86 8.07 27.35
CA VAL A 88 -24.05 7.11 28.11
C VAL A 88 -23.42 7.77 29.34
N ARG A 89 -22.90 8.99 29.20
CA ARG A 89 -22.30 9.75 30.30
C ARG A 89 -23.36 10.21 31.32
N ALA A 90 -24.54 10.62 30.87
CA ALA A 90 -25.65 11.05 31.73
C ALA A 90 -26.26 9.89 32.54
N SER A 91 -26.20 8.66 32.04
CA SER A 91 -26.68 7.46 32.73
C SER A 91 -25.78 6.95 33.87
N GLY A 92 -24.73 7.68 34.23
CA GLY A 92 -23.80 7.30 35.31
C GLY A 92 -22.87 6.13 34.97
N ARG A 93 -22.93 5.60 33.74
CA ARG A 93 -21.97 4.60 33.27
C ARG A 93 -20.65 5.28 32.91
N SER A 94 -19.55 4.71 33.39
CA SER A 94 -18.21 5.20 33.07
C SER A 94 -18.00 5.22 31.56
N GLY A 95 -17.91 6.43 30.99
CA GLY A 95 -17.60 6.64 29.57
C GLY A 95 -16.25 6.04 29.15
N LEU A 96 -15.40 5.69 30.11
CA LEU A 96 -14.12 5.01 29.86
C LEU A 96 -14.33 3.56 29.40
N HIS A 97 -15.35 2.86 29.92
CA HIS A 97 -15.67 1.49 29.54
C HIS A 97 -16.22 1.41 28.10
N PHE A 98 -16.82 2.50 27.64
CA PHE A 98 -17.25 2.68 26.25
C PHE A 98 -16.03 2.79 25.31
N LEU A 99 -14.97 3.48 25.73
CA LEU A 99 -13.73 3.66 24.96
C LEU A 99 -12.92 2.36 24.80
N MET A 100 -13.02 1.45 25.77
CA MET A 100 -12.35 0.15 25.73
C MET A 100 -12.77 -0.73 24.54
N THR A 101 -14.02 -0.60 24.08
CA THR A 101 -14.54 -1.41 22.97
C THR A 101 -13.86 -1.07 21.63
N PRO A 102 -13.87 0.19 21.14
CA PRO A 102 -13.15 0.56 19.92
C PRO A 102 -11.63 0.42 20.07
N LEU A 103 -11.08 0.56 21.28
CA LEU A 103 -9.66 0.30 21.54
C LEU A 103 -9.31 -1.16 21.24
N LEU A 104 -10.04 -2.12 21.82
CA LEU A 104 -9.81 -3.56 21.59
C LEU A 104 -10.01 -3.96 20.12
N VAL A 105 -11.04 -3.41 19.47
CA VAL A 105 -11.28 -3.66 18.04
C VAL A 105 -10.15 -3.07 17.18
N SER A 106 -9.65 -1.89 17.53
CA SER A 106 -8.52 -1.25 16.85
C SER A 106 -7.24 -2.09 16.96
N VAL A 107 -6.94 -2.58 18.16
CA VAL A 107 -5.78 -3.48 18.38
C VAL A 107 -5.95 -4.78 17.60
N ALA A 108 -7.13 -5.40 17.63
CA ALA A 108 -7.41 -6.62 16.87
C ALA A 108 -7.27 -6.40 15.36
N LEU A 109 -7.78 -5.28 14.83
CA LEU A 109 -7.62 -4.89 13.43
C LEU A 109 -6.16 -4.62 13.07
N GLY A 110 -5.39 -3.96 13.94
CA GLY A 110 -3.97 -3.74 13.75
C GLY A 110 -3.18 -5.05 13.70
N LEU A 111 -3.46 -5.98 14.62
CA LEU A 111 -2.84 -7.31 14.63
C LEU A 111 -3.20 -8.12 13.39
N LEU A 112 -4.48 -8.11 12.98
CA LEU A 112 -4.92 -8.75 11.74
C LEU A 112 -4.26 -8.13 10.51
N ALA A 113 -4.16 -6.80 10.47
CA ALA A 113 -3.50 -6.11 9.38
C ALA A 113 -2.01 -6.49 9.31
N VAL A 114 -1.28 -6.47 10.42
CA VAL A 114 0.13 -6.90 10.44
C VAL A 114 0.25 -8.39 10.04
N ALA A 115 -0.60 -9.27 10.57
CA ALA A 115 -0.55 -10.70 10.28
C ALA A 115 -0.88 -11.04 8.81
N LEU A 116 -1.78 -10.28 8.17
CA LEU A 116 -2.20 -10.51 6.78
C LEU A 116 -1.30 -9.76 5.79
N PHE A 117 -0.99 -8.49 6.04
CA PHE A 117 -0.22 -7.66 5.12
C PHE A 117 1.27 -8.00 5.13
N ASN A 118 1.86 -8.46 6.25
CA ASN A 118 3.27 -8.84 6.28
C ASN A 118 3.62 -9.99 5.28
N PRO A 119 2.89 -11.12 5.23
CA PRO A 119 3.10 -12.14 4.21
C PRO A 119 2.65 -11.70 2.81
N LEU A 120 1.61 -10.87 2.69
CA LEU A 120 1.15 -10.33 1.39
C LEU A 120 2.20 -9.43 0.75
N VAL A 121 2.78 -8.50 1.52
CA VAL A 121 3.86 -7.61 1.07
C VAL A 121 5.11 -8.42 0.76
N ALA A 122 5.48 -9.39 1.60
CA ALA A 122 6.62 -10.27 1.30
C ALA A 122 6.45 -11.07 -0.01
N ALA A 123 5.22 -11.53 -0.30
CA ALA A 123 4.92 -12.24 -1.54
C ALA A 123 4.83 -11.30 -2.77
N THR A 124 4.24 -10.11 -2.60
CA THR A 124 4.10 -9.13 -3.71
C THR A 124 5.41 -8.43 -4.04
N SER A 125 6.26 -8.08 -3.06
CA SER A 125 7.60 -7.54 -3.33
C SER A 125 8.45 -8.55 -4.10
N LYS A 126 8.41 -9.84 -3.74
CA LYS A 126 9.12 -10.88 -4.48
C LYS A 126 8.63 -11.02 -5.93
N ALA A 127 7.32 -10.96 -6.14
CA ALA A 127 6.73 -10.99 -7.49
C ALA A 127 6.99 -9.70 -8.29
N TYR A 128 7.15 -8.56 -7.61
CA TYR A 128 7.48 -7.26 -8.23
C TYR A 128 8.97 -7.13 -8.55
N ASP A 129 9.85 -7.83 -7.83
CA ASP A 129 11.30 -7.86 -8.11
C ASP A 129 11.65 -8.82 -9.26
N ASP A 130 10.82 -9.83 -9.54
CA ASP A 130 11.02 -10.78 -10.65
C ASP A 130 10.56 -10.21 -12.01
N LYS A 131 9.49 -9.41 -12.06
CA LYS A 131 8.92 -8.84 -13.31
C LYS A 131 9.76 -7.74 -14.03
N PRO A 132 10.62 -6.91 -13.41
CA PRO A 132 11.40 -5.88 -14.08
C PRO A 132 12.59 -6.44 -14.85
N ASN A 133 13.03 -7.66 -14.54
CA ASN A 133 14.21 -8.24 -15.16
C ASN A 133 13.94 -8.69 -16.61
N GLU A 134 12.68 -8.90 -16.96
CA GLU A 134 12.26 -9.26 -18.32
C GLU A 134 12.13 -8.01 -19.23
N TYR A 135 11.88 -6.83 -18.66
CA TYR A 135 11.84 -5.55 -19.40
C TYR A 135 13.15 -4.75 -19.34
N ARG A 136 14.09 -5.12 -18.46
CA ARG A 136 15.44 -4.54 -18.34
C ARG A 136 16.48 -5.17 -19.29
N VAL A 137 16.08 -6.05 -20.21
CA VAL A 137 16.98 -6.56 -21.29
C VAL A 137 17.04 -5.62 -22.51
N THR A 138 16.71 -4.35 -22.35
CA THR A 138 17.46 -3.30 -23.08
C THR A 138 18.56 -2.80 -22.15
N ASP A 139 19.44 -3.73 -21.79
CA ASP A 139 20.66 -3.48 -21.04
C ASP A 139 21.58 -2.69 -21.97
N TRP A 140 21.39 -1.36 -21.96
CA TRP A 140 22.35 -0.42 -22.51
C TRP A 140 23.65 -0.64 -21.73
N ARG A 141 24.56 -1.43 -22.29
CA ARG A 141 25.95 -1.54 -21.84
C ARG A 141 26.71 -0.34 -22.41
N PRO A 142 26.99 0.72 -21.64
CA PRO A 142 27.87 1.76 -22.12
C PRO A 142 29.30 1.22 -22.02
N PHE A 143 29.88 0.91 -23.18
CA PHE A 143 31.32 0.69 -23.38
C PHE A 143 31.92 -0.55 -22.71
N GLU A 144 31.55 -1.73 -23.19
CA GLU A 144 32.50 -2.86 -23.17
C GLU A 144 33.17 -2.88 -24.55
N ILE A 145 34.28 -2.15 -24.69
CA ILE A 145 35.15 -2.26 -25.86
C ILE A 145 35.67 -3.69 -25.86
N SER A 146 35.07 -4.51 -26.71
CA SER A 146 35.57 -5.83 -27.03
C SER A 146 36.98 -5.67 -27.58
N LEU A 147 37.99 -6.15 -26.86
CA LEU A 147 39.38 -6.27 -27.35
C LEU A 147 39.51 -7.30 -28.50
N VAL A 148 38.40 -7.69 -29.12
CA VAL A 148 38.33 -8.64 -30.24
C VAL A 148 38.31 -7.93 -31.60
N ASP A 149 38.10 -6.60 -31.64
CA ASP A 149 38.10 -5.80 -32.89
C ASP A 149 39.35 -4.91 -33.07
N ILE A 150 40.47 -5.22 -32.39
CA ILE A 150 41.76 -4.61 -32.78
C ILE A 150 42.32 -5.46 -33.93
N PRO A 151 42.33 -4.97 -35.18
CA PRO A 151 42.94 -5.71 -36.26
C PRO A 151 44.44 -5.87 -35.97
N ALA A 152 44.97 -7.07 -36.22
CA ALA A 152 46.34 -7.45 -35.85
C ALA A 152 47.45 -6.61 -36.53
N ASP A 153 47.07 -5.74 -37.47
CA ASP A 153 47.92 -4.76 -38.16
C ASP A 153 48.09 -3.44 -37.39
N ALA A 154 47.29 -3.18 -36.34
CA ALA A 154 47.43 -2.00 -35.49
C ALA A 154 48.58 -2.09 -34.48
N ILE A 155 49.22 -3.26 -34.34
CA ILE A 155 50.45 -3.43 -33.57
C ILE A 155 51.62 -3.16 -34.52
N GLY A 156 51.84 -1.88 -34.81
CA GLY A 156 52.98 -1.40 -35.57
C GLY A 156 54.29 -1.99 -35.02
N SER A 157 55.16 -2.41 -35.93
CA SER A 157 56.50 -2.89 -35.64
C SER A 157 57.33 -1.78 -34.99
N ASN A 158 57.49 -1.85 -33.67
CA ASN A 158 58.35 -0.95 -32.91
C ASN A 158 59.80 -1.42 -33.04
N ASN A 159 60.40 -1.20 -34.20
CA ASN A 159 61.85 -1.22 -34.36
C ASN A 159 62.41 0.07 -33.72
N TRP A 160 62.75 -0.01 -32.43
CA TRP A 160 63.58 0.98 -31.76
C TRP A 160 64.82 0.25 -31.22
N THR A 161 65.84 0.20 -32.08
CA THR A 161 67.25 0.21 -31.68
C THR A 161 67.55 1.45 -30.85
#